data_AF-A0A2N7PPM4-F1
#
_entry.id   AF-A0A2N7PPM4-F1
#
_cell.length_a   1.000
_cell.length_b   1.000
_cell.length_c   1.000
_cell.angle_alpha   90.00
_cell.angle_beta   90.00
_cell.angle_gamma   90.00
#
_symmetry.space_group_name_H-M   'P 1'
#
loop_
_entity.id
_entity.type
_entity.pdbx_description
1 polymer ?
#
loop_
_entity_poly.entity_id
_entity_poly.type
_entity_poly.pdbx_seq_one_letter_code
_entity_poly.pdbx_strand_id
1 'polypeptide(L)'
;WNYKAIRPANFPEKRIKGISILLSNTIDEGIVNFFSARIEAEIENKDPKDAVKKIMNFNGVGAQRKTEMFFNIIMPFFMVYTENEKIKNFLKFIFEKHPPLSENKLIKSFKLNYPDINIENVKTYMGVILFQKQESLQ
;
A
#
# COMPACT_ATOMS: atom_id res chain seq x y z
N TRP A 1 -25.84 5.59 -18.94
CA TRP A 1 -25.56 4.68 -17.82
C TRP A 1 -26.74 4.70 -16.88
N ASN A 2 -27.50 3.61 -16.76
CA ASN A 2 -28.69 3.54 -15.89
C ASN A 2 -28.37 2.71 -14.64
N TYR A 3 -28.26 3.37 -13.50
CA TYR A 3 -27.95 2.76 -12.21
C TYR A 3 -29.18 2.05 -11.65
N LYS A 4 -29.27 0.71 -11.86
CA LYS A 4 -30.27 -0.13 -11.19
C LYS A 4 -29.74 -0.53 -9.82
N ALA A 5 -30.34 0.03 -8.78
CA ALA A 5 -30.05 -0.23 -7.38
C ALA A 5 -30.41 -1.67 -6.98
N ILE A 6 -29.52 -2.63 -7.18
CA ILE A 6 -29.66 -3.97 -6.61
C ILE A 6 -28.29 -4.47 -6.10
N ARG A 7 -28.22 -4.71 -4.79
CA ARG A 7 -27.13 -5.24 -3.91
C ARG A 7 -26.27 -4.17 -3.18
N PRO A 8 -25.87 -4.42 -1.91
CA PRO A 8 -25.67 -3.36 -0.91
C PRO A 8 -24.46 -2.44 -1.19
N ALA A 9 -24.65 -1.15 -0.91
CA ALA A 9 -23.68 -0.10 -0.60
C ALA A 9 -22.39 0.03 -1.46
N ASN A 10 -22.39 -0.41 -2.71
CA ASN A 10 -21.40 0.08 -3.66
C ASN A 10 -21.80 1.51 -4.05
N PHE A 11 -21.21 2.52 -3.42
CA PHE A 11 -21.41 3.94 -3.77
C PHE A 11 -20.30 4.38 -4.76
N PRO A 12 -20.41 4.05 -6.08
CA PRO A 12 -19.38 4.37 -7.05
C PRO A 12 -19.09 5.87 -7.10
N GLU A 13 -20.11 6.72 -7.04
CA GLU A 13 -19.95 8.18 -7.01
C GLU A 13 -19.09 8.65 -5.85
N LYS A 14 -19.33 8.13 -4.64
CA LYS A 14 -18.52 8.48 -3.45
C LYS A 14 -17.07 8.02 -3.62
N ARG A 15 -16.82 6.86 -4.25
CA ARG A 15 -15.46 6.36 -4.52
C ARG A 15 -14.74 7.18 -5.57
N ILE A 16 -15.43 7.52 -6.67
CA ILE A 16 -14.90 8.39 -7.73
C ILE A 16 -14.57 9.76 -7.15
N LYS A 17 -15.48 10.34 -6.35
CA LYS A 17 -15.23 11.59 -5.63
C LYS A 17 -14.06 11.48 -4.65
N GLY A 18 -13.94 10.35 -3.96
CA GLY A 18 -12.85 10.11 -3.02
C GLY A 18 -11.48 10.11 -3.71
N ILE A 19 -11.35 9.38 -4.82
CA ILE A 19 -10.08 9.33 -5.56
C ILE A 19 -9.80 10.61 -6.34
N SER A 20 -10.83 11.31 -6.82
CA SER A 20 -10.64 12.59 -7.52
C SER A 20 -10.01 13.65 -6.61
N ILE A 21 -10.26 13.59 -5.30
CA ILE A 21 -9.61 14.47 -4.32
C ILE A 21 -8.10 14.17 -4.25
N LEU A 22 -7.70 12.89 -4.20
CA LEU A 22 -6.28 12.53 -4.25
C LEU A 22 -5.64 13.06 -5.54
N LEU A 23 -6.27 12.80 -6.70
CA LEU A 23 -5.74 13.23 -8.00
C LEU A 23 -5.62 14.76 -8.09
N SER A 24 -6.60 15.49 -7.55
CA SER A 24 -6.56 16.95 -7.46
C SER A 24 -5.42 17.45 -6.59
N ASN A 25 -5.16 16.80 -5.45
CA ASN A 25 -4.06 17.15 -4.55
C ASN A 25 -2.68 16.86 -5.15
N THR A 26 -2.62 16.02 -6.18
CA THR A 26 -1.37 15.60 -6.83
C THR A 26 -1.13 16.28 -8.17
N ILE A 27 -1.95 17.26 -8.56
CA ILE A 27 -1.92 17.82 -9.92
C ILE A 27 -0.65 18.62 -10.19
N ASP A 28 -0.15 19.36 -9.19
CA ASP A 28 0.97 20.28 -9.37
C ASP A 28 2.32 19.54 -9.39
N GLU A 29 2.52 18.60 -8.47
CA GLU A 29 3.80 17.88 -8.33
C GLU A 29 3.79 16.46 -8.94
N GLY A 30 2.62 15.92 -9.25
CA GLY A 30 2.43 14.54 -9.71
C GLY A 30 2.34 13.53 -8.56
N ILE A 31 1.57 12.45 -8.77
CA ILE A 31 1.28 11.46 -7.71
C ILE A 31 2.52 10.76 -7.15
N VAL A 32 3.56 10.55 -7.98
CA VAL A 32 4.81 9.94 -7.53
C VAL A 32 5.56 10.87 -6.60
N ASN A 33 5.79 12.13 -7.00
CA ASN A 33 6.49 13.09 -6.14
C ASN A 33 5.72 13.37 -4.84
N PHE A 34 4.39 13.45 -4.93
CA PHE A 34 3.50 13.60 -3.78
C PHE A 34 3.70 12.52 -2.71
N PHE A 35 3.88 11.26 -3.11
CA PHE A 35 4.16 10.19 -2.16
C PHE A 35 5.65 10.11 -1.78
N SER A 36 6.57 10.42 -2.70
CA SER A 36 8.02 10.46 -2.39
C SER A 36 8.31 11.45 -1.27
N ALA A 37 7.84 12.70 -1.40
CA ALA A 37 8.06 13.75 -0.41
C ALA A 37 7.50 13.39 0.97
N ARG A 38 6.33 12.71 1.02
CA ARG A 38 5.74 12.24 2.27
C ARG A 38 6.48 11.09 2.90
N ILE A 39 6.99 10.15 2.09
CA ILE A 39 7.81 9.05 2.59
C ILE A 39 9.11 9.61 3.17
N GLU A 40 9.74 10.55 2.45
CA GLU A 40 10.96 11.23 2.87
C GLU A 40 10.79 11.98 4.19
N ALA A 41 9.66 12.69 4.36
CA ALA A 41 9.34 13.40 5.60
C ALA A 41 9.21 12.48 6.83
N GLU A 42 8.94 11.19 6.63
CA GLU A 42 8.71 10.23 7.71
C GLU A 42 9.86 9.24 7.92
N ILE A 43 10.99 9.34 7.20
CA ILE A 43 12.11 8.37 7.27
C ILE A 43 12.59 8.11 8.71
N GLU A 44 12.62 9.15 9.55
CA GLU A 44 13.09 9.08 10.93
C GLU A 44 11.98 8.64 11.92
N ASN A 45 10.76 8.38 11.43
CA ASN A 45 9.63 7.98 12.26
C ASN A 45 9.77 6.53 12.73
N LYS A 46 9.83 6.36 14.05
CA LYS A 46 10.01 5.06 14.71
C LYS A 46 8.70 4.32 14.99
N ASP A 47 7.54 4.94 14.73
CA ASP A 47 6.23 4.31 14.82
C ASP A 47 5.67 4.03 13.41
N PRO A 48 5.68 2.76 12.95
CA PRO A 48 5.17 2.39 11.63
C PRO A 48 3.71 2.75 11.40
N LYS A 49 2.85 2.73 12.43
CA LYS A 49 1.42 3.07 12.27
C LYS A 49 1.25 4.56 12.04
N ASP A 50 1.97 5.36 12.82
CA ASP A 50 1.94 6.82 12.69
C ASP A 50 2.53 7.25 11.34
N ALA A 51 3.66 6.67 10.93
CA ALA A 51 4.28 6.91 9.64
C ALA A 51 3.30 6.65 8.48
N VAL A 52 2.67 5.47 8.44
CA VAL A 52 1.69 5.14 7.38
C VAL A 52 0.50 6.09 7.41
N LYS A 53 0.01 6.45 8.60
CA LYS A 53 -1.10 7.41 8.75
C LYS A 53 -0.75 8.77 8.16
N LYS A 54 0.47 9.27 8.39
CA LYS A 54 0.94 10.57 7.89
C LYS A 54 1.22 10.53 6.38
N ILE A 55 1.89 9.48 5.90
CA ILE A 55 2.14 9.27 4.46
C ILE A 55 0.81 9.23 3.68
N MET A 56 -0.20 8.57 4.23
CA MET A 56 -1.51 8.42 3.59
C MET A 56 -2.53 9.49 4.01
N ASN A 57 -2.07 10.63 4.53
CA ASN A 57 -2.96 11.69 4.99
C ASN A 57 -3.50 12.56 3.84
N PHE A 58 -4.48 12.02 3.11
CA PHE A 58 -5.26 12.74 2.09
C PHE A 58 -6.77 12.52 2.25
N ASN A 59 -7.62 13.43 1.81
CA ASN A 59 -9.06 13.31 2.01
C ASN A 59 -9.73 12.33 1.04
N GLY A 60 -10.97 11.94 1.34
CA GLY A 60 -11.82 11.18 0.40
C GLY A 60 -11.72 9.66 0.48
N VAL A 61 -10.71 9.10 1.15
CA VAL A 61 -10.55 7.65 1.34
C VAL A 61 -10.47 7.31 2.83
N GLY A 62 -11.17 6.25 3.24
CA GLY A 62 -11.18 5.79 4.63
C GLY A 62 -9.83 5.23 5.09
N ALA A 63 -9.57 5.29 6.40
CA ALA A 63 -8.27 4.92 6.99
C ALA A 63 -7.83 3.49 6.65
N GLN A 64 -8.72 2.50 6.79
CA GLN A 64 -8.39 1.11 6.44
C GLN A 64 -7.93 0.98 4.98
N ARG A 65 -8.69 1.58 4.05
CA ARG A 65 -8.40 1.47 2.62
C ARG A 65 -7.12 2.22 2.23
N LYS A 66 -6.79 3.31 2.91
CA LYS A 66 -5.50 3.97 2.78
C LYS A 66 -4.35 3.06 3.22
N THR A 67 -4.47 2.38 4.35
CA THR A 67 -3.46 1.43 4.81
C THR A 67 -3.29 0.28 3.81
N GLU A 68 -4.39 -0.26 3.29
CA GLU A 68 -4.37 -1.28 2.22
C GLU A 68 -3.68 -0.75 0.95
N MET A 69 -4.03 0.45 0.49
CA MET A 69 -3.39 1.10 -0.66
C MET A 69 -1.88 1.28 -0.44
N PHE A 70 -1.46 1.63 0.77
CA PHE A 70 -0.04 1.80 1.09
C PHE A 70 0.71 0.47 0.90
N PHE A 71 0.25 -0.60 1.55
CA PHE A 71 0.97 -1.87 1.52
C PHE A 71 0.87 -2.62 0.19
N ASN A 72 -0.22 -2.44 -0.56
CA ASN A 72 -0.45 -3.20 -1.79
C ASN A 72 0.03 -2.47 -3.05
N ILE A 73 0.18 -1.14 -3.01
CA ILE A 73 0.47 -0.33 -4.20
C ILE A 73 1.67 0.59 -3.95
N ILE A 74 1.55 1.51 -2.98
CA ILE A 74 2.54 2.58 -2.80
C ILE A 74 3.89 2.00 -2.35
N MET A 75 3.92 1.23 -1.27
CA MET A 75 5.15 0.66 -0.73
C MET A 75 5.86 -0.28 -1.73
N PRO A 76 5.19 -1.27 -2.36
CA PRO A 76 5.84 -2.12 -3.36
C PRO A 76 6.39 -1.34 -4.56
N PHE A 77 5.67 -0.29 -5.01
CA PHE A 77 6.15 0.59 -6.06
C PHE A 77 7.43 1.30 -5.64
N PHE A 78 7.43 1.99 -4.48
CA PHE A 78 8.60 2.75 -4.02
C PHE A 78 9.78 1.88 -3.63
N MET A 79 9.56 0.65 -3.17
CA MET A 79 10.64 -0.32 -2.94
C MET A 79 11.46 -0.61 -4.20
N VAL A 80 10.83 -0.55 -5.38
CA VAL A 80 11.48 -0.80 -6.68
C VAL A 80 11.92 0.51 -7.34
N TYR A 81 11.09 1.54 -7.26
CA TYR A 81 11.27 2.80 -7.98
C TYR A 81 12.41 3.66 -7.43
N THR A 82 12.59 3.70 -6.10
CA THR A 82 13.60 4.60 -5.50
C THR A 82 15.00 3.99 -5.56
N GLU A 83 16.00 4.81 -5.87
CA GLU A 83 17.42 4.44 -5.69
C GLU A 83 17.94 4.78 -4.29
N ASN A 84 17.15 5.51 -3.48
CA ASN A 84 17.56 5.94 -2.15
C ASN A 84 17.46 4.79 -1.14
N GLU A 85 18.61 4.26 -0.73
CA GLU A 85 18.70 3.17 0.25
C GLU A 85 18.07 3.50 1.61
N LYS A 86 18.06 4.78 2.03
CA LYS A 86 17.38 5.16 3.29
C LYS A 86 15.86 4.95 3.18
N ILE A 87 15.27 5.33 2.04
CA ILE A 87 13.85 5.10 1.78
C ILE A 87 13.57 3.59 1.74
N LYS A 88 14.39 2.80 1.04
CA LYS A 88 14.20 1.34 0.99
C LYS A 88 14.26 0.71 2.38
N ASN A 89 15.24 1.10 3.19
CA ASN A 89 15.39 0.57 4.56
C ASN A 89 14.23 1.00 5.46
N PHE A 90 13.76 2.23 5.33
CA PHE A 90 12.57 2.71 6.03
C PHE A 90 11.30 1.94 5.63
N LEU A 91 11.07 1.71 4.34
CA LEU A 91 9.92 0.93 3.86
C LEU A 91 9.99 -0.54 4.32
N LYS A 92 11.18 -1.16 4.33
CA LYS A 92 11.40 -2.49 4.92
C LYS A 92 11.07 -2.50 6.41
N PHE A 93 11.53 -1.50 7.17
CA PHE A 93 11.20 -1.33 8.58
C PHE A 93 9.69 -1.24 8.81
N ILE A 94 8.98 -0.40 8.04
CA ILE A 94 7.51 -0.30 8.13
C ILE A 94 6.88 -1.67 7.85
N PHE A 95 7.28 -2.34 6.76
CA PHE A 95 6.74 -3.64 6.38
C PHE A 95 6.90 -4.68 7.49
N GLU A 96 8.06 -4.74 8.13
CA GLU A 96 8.37 -5.69 9.19
C GLU A 96 7.63 -5.38 10.50
N LYS A 97 7.60 -4.11 10.91
CA LYS A 97 7.13 -3.70 12.24
C LYS A 97 5.67 -3.28 12.30
N HIS A 98 5.04 -2.91 11.18
CA HIS A 98 3.61 -2.63 11.16
C HIS A 98 2.81 -3.93 11.42
N PRO A 99 1.73 -3.90 12.24
CA PRO A 99 0.88 -5.07 12.42
C PRO A 99 0.38 -5.59 11.06
N PRO A 100 0.43 -6.90 10.84
CA PRO A 100 0.06 -7.45 9.55
C PRO A 100 -1.42 -7.13 9.25
N LEU A 101 -1.67 -6.53 8.09
CA LEU A 101 -2.96 -6.64 7.43
C LEU A 101 -3.18 -8.09 6.96
N SER A 102 -4.42 -8.47 6.64
CA SER A 102 -4.75 -9.82 6.15
C SER A 102 -3.82 -10.27 5.01
N GLU A 103 -3.49 -9.38 4.09
CA GLU A 103 -2.63 -9.68 2.92
C GLU A 103 -1.13 -9.63 3.26
N ASN A 104 -0.70 -8.70 4.10
CA ASN A 104 0.68 -8.66 4.61
C ASN A 104 1.03 -9.88 5.47
N LYS A 105 0.04 -10.49 6.14
CA LYS A 105 0.23 -11.75 6.86
C LYS A 105 0.69 -12.87 5.91
N LEU A 106 0.13 -12.91 4.70
CA LEU A 106 0.50 -13.90 3.68
C LEU A 106 1.95 -13.71 3.23
N ILE A 107 2.37 -12.47 2.93
CA ILE A 107 3.76 -12.19 2.54
C ILE A 107 4.73 -12.53 3.69
N LYS A 108 4.39 -12.18 4.94
CA LYS A 108 5.22 -12.52 6.11
C LYS A 108 5.33 -14.03 6.31
N SER A 109 4.21 -14.75 6.16
CA SER A 109 4.18 -16.22 6.24
C SER A 109 5.02 -16.86 5.13
N PHE A 110 4.90 -16.35 3.91
CA PHE A 110 5.70 -16.82 2.78
C PHE A 110 7.20 -16.67 3.03
N LYS A 111 7.66 -15.50 3.50
CA LYS A 111 9.08 -15.28 3.80
C LYS A 111 9.62 -16.19 4.91
N LEU A 112 8.77 -16.60 5.87
CA LEU A 112 9.15 -17.59 6.89
C LEU A 112 9.31 -18.99 6.29
N ASN A 113 8.44 -19.37 5.36
CA ASN A 113 8.44 -20.70 4.75
C ASN A 113 9.46 -20.83 3.60
N TYR A 114 9.82 -19.72 2.95
CA TYR A 114 10.70 -19.66 1.79
C TYR A 114 11.73 -18.54 1.92
N PRO A 115 12.68 -18.64 2.87
CA PRO A 115 13.63 -17.56 3.17
C PRO A 115 14.58 -17.24 2.00
N ASP A 116 14.83 -18.21 1.11
CA ASP A 116 15.75 -18.05 -0.03
C ASP A 116 15.11 -17.33 -1.22
N ILE A 117 13.79 -17.12 -1.22
CA ILE A 117 13.08 -16.46 -2.32
C ILE A 117 13.00 -14.96 -2.06
N ASN A 118 13.71 -14.20 -2.90
CA ASN A 118 13.76 -12.76 -2.78
C ASN A 118 12.59 -12.09 -3.52
N ILE A 119 11.88 -11.18 -2.84
CA ILE A 119 10.77 -10.41 -3.44
C ILE A 119 11.33 -9.11 -4.00
N GLU A 120 11.74 -9.16 -5.26
CA GLU A 120 12.51 -8.07 -5.89
C GLU A 120 11.64 -7.08 -6.68
N ASN A 121 10.43 -7.47 -7.06
CA ASN A 121 9.54 -6.60 -7.83
C ASN A 121 8.06 -6.85 -7.53
N VAL A 122 7.20 -5.96 -8.03
CA VAL A 122 5.75 -6.00 -7.82
C VAL A 122 5.14 -7.30 -8.37
N LYS A 123 5.66 -7.84 -9.48
CA LYS A 123 5.16 -9.10 -10.05
C LYS A 123 5.43 -10.26 -9.09
N THR A 124 6.63 -10.34 -8.51
CA THR A 124 6.95 -11.35 -7.50
C THR A 124 6.12 -11.16 -6.23
N TYR A 125 5.94 -9.92 -5.78
CA TYR A 125 5.10 -9.59 -4.63
C TYR A 125 3.65 -10.07 -4.80
N MET A 126 3.04 -9.78 -5.95
CA MET A 126 1.68 -10.22 -6.28
C MET A 126 1.59 -11.74 -6.46
N GLY A 127 2.63 -12.36 -7.04
CA GLY A 127 2.74 -13.81 -7.18
C GLY A 127 2.72 -14.53 -5.84
N VAL A 128 3.44 -14.01 -4.84
CA VAL A 128 3.45 -14.55 -3.47
C VAL A 128 2.05 -14.49 -2.84
N ILE A 129 1.33 -13.37 -3.01
CA ILE A 129 -0.04 -13.23 -2.50
C ILE A 129 -0.96 -14.29 -3.13
N LEU A 130 -0.85 -14.49 -4.45
CA LEU A 130 -1.65 -15.48 -5.17
C LEU A 130 -1.35 -16.91 -4.69
N PHE A 131 -0.06 -17.25 -4.57
CA PHE A 131 0.39 -18.56 -4.10
C PHE A 131 -0.16 -18.90 -2.72
N GLN A 132 0.01 -17.99 -1.76
CA GLN A 132 -0.47 -18.20 -0.38
C GLN A 132 -2.02 -18.29 -0.29
N LYS A 133 -2.75 -17.55 -1.13
CA LYS A 133 -4.22 -17.67 -1.20
C LYS A 133 -4.66 -19.03 -1.73
N GLN A 134 -3.91 -19.63 -2.66
CA GLN A 134 -4.20 -20.96 -3.20
C GLN A 134 -3.93 -22.07 -2.17
N GLU A 135 -2.86 -21.99 -1.39
CA GLU A 135 -2.59 -22.94 -0.30
C GLU A 135 -3.67 -22.89 0.79
N SER A 136 -4.22 -21.71 1.11
CA SER A 136 -5.25 -21.57 2.15
C SER A 136 -6.64 -22.15 1.80
N LEU A 137 -6.83 -22.60 0.55
CA LEU A 137 -8.09 -23.17 0.04
C LEU A 137 -8.04 -24.71 -0.05
N GLN A 138 -6.89 -25.33 0.27
CA GLN A 138 -6.71 -26.77 0.40
C GLN A 138 -6.79 -27.19 1.87
#